data_AF-A0A2N8S4Y4-F1
#
_entry.id   AF-A0A2N8S4Y4-F1
#
_cell.length_a   1.000
_cell.length_b   1.000
_cell.length_c   1.000
_cell.angle_alpha   90.00
_cell.angle_beta   90.00
_cell.angle_gamma   90.00
#
_symmetry.space_group_name_H-M   'P 1'
#
loop_
_entity.id
_entity.type
_entity.pdbx_description
1 polymer ?
#
loop_
_entity_poly.entity_id
_entity_poly.type
_entity_poly.pdbx_seq_one_letter_code
_entity_poly.pdbx_strand_id
1 'polypeptide(L)'
;MKTTRYVAREPDAQGRIHYPDAEHAVWQTLIERQLKLLDGRACQEYLDGLDQLALPRERIPQLGEINRVLAATTGWQVERVPALIPFQRFFELLASKRFPVATFIRTPEELDYLQEPDIFHEIFGHCPLLTNPWFAEFTHTYGQLGLNASKEERVFLARLYWMTIEFGLVDTPAGLRIYGGGILSSPKETLYSLSNEPERQSFDAMEAMRTPYRIDILQPLYFVLPELKQLFDLAQQDIMAMVREAMHLGLHQPKFPPKAA
;
A
#
# COMPACT_ATOMS: atom_id res chain seq x y z
N MET A 1 -15.15 -18.35 4.93
CA MET A 1 -14.14 -17.67 4.07
C MET A 1 -14.92 -16.82 3.10
N LYS A 2 -14.62 -15.51 2.98
CA LYS A 2 -15.20 -14.71 1.90
C LYS A 2 -14.70 -15.30 0.58
N THR A 3 -15.61 -15.77 -0.26
CA THR A 3 -15.29 -16.23 -1.62
C THR A 3 -15.15 -15.00 -2.49
N THR A 4 -13.93 -14.69 -2.94
CA THR A 4 -13.73 -13.70 -4.00
C THR A 4 -14.32 -14.22 -5.30
N ARG A 5 -14.92 -13.33 -6.10
CA ARG A 5 -15.32 -13.65 -7.48
C ARG A 5 -14.14 -13.62 -8.45
N TYR A 6 -13.00 -13.10 -8.00
CA TYR A 6 -11.81 -12.90 -8.81
C TYR A 6 -10.90 -14.12 -8.76
N VAL A 7 -10.43 -14.51 -9.94
CA VAL A 7 -9.43 -15.56 -10.11
C VAL A 7 -8.16 -14.89 -10.63
N ALA A 8 -7.11 -14.91 -9.83
CA ALA A 8 -5.81 -14.40 -10.22
C ALA A 8 -5.29 -15.16 -11.44
N ARG A 9 -4.90 -14.44 -12.50
CA ARG A 9 -4.40 -15.02 -13.74
C ARG A 9 -3.10 -15.79 -13.48
N GLU A 10 -2.99 -16.99 -14.05
CA GLU A 10 -1.75 -17.77 -14.02
C GLU A 10 -0.85 -17.38 -15.21
N PRO A 11 0.48 -17.36 -15.04
CA PRO A 11 1.39 -17.22 -16.16
C PRO A 11 1.41 -18.50 -17.03
N ASP A 12 1.77 -18.34 -18.30
CA ASP A 12 2.09 -19.46 -19.19
C ASP A 12 3.47 -20.07 -18.88
N ALA A 13 3.88 -21.06 -19.68
CA ALA A 13 5.17 -21.73 -19.52
C ALA A 13 6.39 -20.81 -19.70
N GLN A 14 6.20 -19.60 -20.26
CA GLN A 14 7.22 -18.58 -20.46
C GLN A 14 7.15 -17.48 -19.38
N GLY A 15 6.27 -17.62 -18.39
CA GLY A 15 6.10 -16.63 -17.32
C GLY A 15 5.22 -15.44 -17.71
N ARG A 16 4.54 -15.48 -18.87
CA ARG A 16 3.70 -14.39 -19.37
C ARG A 16 2.27 -14.56 -18.91
N ILE A 17 1.68 -13.49 -18.38
CA ILE A 17 0.28 -13.47 -17.99
C ILE A 17 -0.54 -12.88 -19.14
N HIS A 18 -1.54 -13.64 -19.58
CA HIS A 18 -2.46 -13.24 -20.64
C HIS A 18 -3.71 -12.60 -20.04
N TYR A 19 -3.82 -11.29 -20.23
CA TYR A 19 -5.00 -10.51 -19.86
C TYR A 19 -5.84 -10.26 -21.12
N PRO A 20 -7.18 -10.40 -21.08
CA PRO A 20 -8.05 -10.00 -22.18
C PRO A 20 -8.04 -8.47 -22.38
N ASP A 21 -8.38 -8.02 -23.59
CA ASP A 21 -8.44 -6.59 -23.95
C ASP A 21 -9.33 -5.78 -22.99
N ALA A 22 -10.41 -6.38 -22.48
CA ALA A 22 -11.29 -5.72 -21.51
C ALA A 22 -10.57 -5.39 -20.18
N GLU A 23 -9.65 -6.25 -19.72
CA GLU A 23 -8.87 -6.01 -18.50
C GLU A 23 -7.79 -4.94 -18.74
N HIS A 24 -7.21 -4.91 -19.94
CA HIS A 24 -6.32 -3.82 -20.37
C HIS A 24 -7.05 -2.46 -20.44
N ALA A 25 -8.29 -2.44 -20.94
CA ALA A 25 -9.10 -1.22 -20.98
C ALA A 25 -9.46 -0.68 -19.58
N VAL A 26 -9.71 -1.58 -18.61
CA VAL A 26 -9.89 -1.19 -17.21
C VAL A 26 -8.61 -0.55 -16.66
N TRP A 27 -7.45 -1.19 -16.85
CA TRP A 27 -6.16 -0.63 -16.45
C TRP A 27 -5.95 0.77 -17.02
N GLN A 28 -6.16 0.94 -18.32
CA GLN A 28 -6.02 2.22 -18.99
C GLN A 28 -6.92 3.30 -18.39
N THR A 29 -8.18 2.96 -18.13
CA THR A 29 -9.12 3.88 -17.48
C THR A 29 -8.64 4.31 -16.10
N LEU A 30 -8.12 3.36 -15.30
CA LEU A 30 -7.64 3.62 -13.94
C LEU A 30 -6.37 4.49 -13.94
N ILE A 31 -5.37 4.13 -14.75
CA ILE A 31 -4.08 4.85 -14.78
C ILE A 31 -4.23 6.26 -15.36
N GLU A 32 -5.00 6.44 -16.44
CA GLU A 32 -5.22 7.77 -17.03
C GLU A 32 -5.97 8.71 -16.07
N ARG A 33 -6.92 8.17 -15.32
CA ARG A 33 -7.66 8.93 -14.31
C ARG A 33 -6.74 9.33 -13.14
N GLN A 34 -5.99 8.37 -12.58
CA GLN A 34 -5.13 8.66 -11.43
C GLN A 34 -3.97 9.59 -11.77
N LEU A 35 -3.32 9.42 -12.92
CA LEU A 35 -2.23 10.33 -13.33
C LEU A 35 -2.66 11.81 -13.36
N LYS A 36 -3.90 12.09 -13.76
CA LYS A 36 -4.47 13.46 -13.74
C LYS A 36 -4.72 13.97 -12.33
N LEU A 37 -5.09 13.08 -11.41
CA LEU A 37 -5.41 13.44 -10.03
C LEU A 37 -4.16 13.59 -9.16
N LEU A 38 -3.10 12.84 -9.43
CA LEU A 38 -1.90 12.84 -8.60
C LEU A 38 -1.01 14.08 -8.77
N ASP A 39 -1.20 14.86 -9.83
CA ASP A 39 -0.48 16.13 -10.02
C ASP A 39 -0.71 17.08 -8.84
N GLY A 40 0.39 17.54 -8.24
CA GLY A 40 0.40 18.34 -7.02
C GLY A 40 -0.07 17.63 -5.74
N ARG A 41 -0.35 16.32 -5.77
CA ARG A 41 -0.88 15.57 -4.61
C ARG A 41 0.03 14.43 -4.15
N ALA A 42 0.63 13.66 -5.07
CA ALA A 42 1.60 12.62 -4.70
C ALA A 42 2.94 13.24 -4.27
N CYS A 43 3.68 12.56 -3.39
CA CYS A 43 5.04 12.98 -3.03
C CYS A 43 6.00 12.77 -4.20
N GLN A 44 7.12 13.50 -4.18
CA GLN A 44 8.09 13.47 -5.29
C GLN A 44 8.70 12.07 -5.46
N GLU A 45 8.98 11.38 -4.35
CA GLU A 45 9.57 10.03 -4.37
C GLU A 45 8.66 9.00 -5.05
N TYR A 46 7.34 9.16 -4.94
CA TYR A 46 6.39 8.34 -5.68
C TYR A 46 6.44 8.65 -7.18
N LEU A 47 6.47 9.94 -7.56
CA LEU A 47 6.53 10.37 -8.96
C LEU A 47 7.83 9.91 -9.63
N ASP A 48 8.97 10.03 -8.94
CA ASP A 48 10.26 9.53 -9.40
C ASP A 48 10.24 8.01 -9.61
N GLY A 49 9.58 7.28 -8.71
CA GLY A 49 9.37 5.84 -8.83
C GLY A 49 8.47 5.47 -10.02
N LEU A 50 7.43 6.26 -10.27
CA LEU A 50 6.50 6.05 -11.38
C LEU A 50 7.20 6.25 -12.73
N ASP A 51 8.06 7.26 -12.83
CA ASP A 51 8.89 7.52 -14.00
C ASP A 51 9.90 6.39 -14.24
N GLN A 52 10.55 5.90 -13.17
CA GLN A 52 11.48 4.76 -13.25
C GLN A 52 10.81 3.47 -13.70
N LEU A 53 9.62 3.17 -13.17
CA LEU A 53 8.85 1.97 -13.54
C LEU A 53 8.31 2.04 -14.97
N ALA A 54 8.15 3.25 -15.52
CA ALA A 54 7.67 3.50 -16.88
C ALA A 54 6.42 2.65 -17.22
N LEU A 55 5.42 2.68 -16.32
CA LEU A 55 4.24 1.83 -16.42
C LEU A 55 3.51 2.06 -17.76
N PRO A 56 3.17 0.99 -18.51
CA PRO A 56 2.37 1.11 -19.72
C PRO A 56 1.00 1.69 -19.39
N ARG A 57 0.50 2.58 -20.24
CA ARG A 57 -0.81 3.24 -20.01
C ARG A 57 -1.95 2.42 -20.61
N GLU A 58 -1.71 1.73 -21.71
CA GLU A 58 -2.73 1.07 -22.54
C GLU A 58 -2.90 -0.41 -22.21
N ARG A 59 -2.07 -0.97 -21.32
CA ARG A 59 -2.11 -2.40 -20.93
C ARG A 59 -1.60 -2.60 -19.52
N ILE A 60 -1.98 -3.74 -18.93
CA ILE A 60 -1.44 -4.21 -17.66
C ILE A 60 0.04 -4.63 -17.88
N PRO A 61 0.97 -4.19 -17.02
CA PRO A 61 2.38 -4.59 -17.11
C PRO A 61 2.57 -6.07 -16.76
N GLN A 62 3.58 -6.69 -17.36
CA GLN A 62 4.07 -7.99 -16.92
C GLN A 62 4.94 -7.81 -15.67
N LEU A 63 4.85 -8.75 -14.72
CA LEU A 63 5.61 -8.67 -13.46
C LEU A 63 7.13 -8.60 -13.69
N GLY A 64 7.64 -9.27 -14.72
CA GLY A 64 9.06 -9.21 -15.10
C GLY A 64 9.53 -7.82 -15.56
N GLU A 65 8.62 -6.98 -16.08
CA GLU A 65 8.93 -5.58 -16.43
C GLU A 65 9.19 -4.77 -15.15
N ILE A 66 8.33 -4.95 -14.13
CA ILE A 66 8.45 -4.31 -12.81
C ILE A 66 9.70 -4.82 -12.06
N ASN A 67 9.91 -6.14 -12.04
CA ASN A 67 11.04 -6.77 -11.32
C ASN A 67 12.39 -6.30 -11.80
N ARG A 68 12.53 -6.00 -13.09
CA ARG A 68 13.79 -5.50 -13.65
C ARG A 68 14.21 -4.17 -13.00
N VAL A 69 13.24 -3.28 -12.79
CA VAL A 69 13.49 -1.97 -12.18
C VAL A 69 13.70 -2.13 -10.68
N LEU A 70 12.78 -2.80 -9.98
CA LEU A 70 12.87 -2.98 -8.53
C LEU A 70 14.17 -3.70 -8.09
N ALA A 71 14.62 -4.70 -8.86
CA ALA A 71 15.85 -5.40 -8.57
C ALA A 71 17.08 -4.49 -8.72
N ALA A 72 17.06 -3.60 -9.71
CA ALA A 72 18.15 -2.66 -9.96
C ALA A 72 18.20 -1.51 -8.95
N THR A 73 17.05 -1.07 -8.42
CA THR A 73 16.96 0.06 -7.49
C THR A 73 17.19 -0.33 -6.03
N THR A 74 16.51 -1.38 -5.55
CA THR A 74 16.44 -1.70 -4.11
C THR A 74 16.58 -3.20 -3.81
N GLY A 75 16.78 -4.02 -4.85
CA GLY A 75 16.83 -5.48 -4.75
C GLY A 75 15.46 -6.11 -4.46
N TRP A 76 14.38 -5.34 -4.61
CA TRP A 76 13.02 -5.84 -4.49
C TRP A 76 12.54 -6.49 -5.78
N GLN A 77 11.48 -7.28 -5.66
CA GLN A 77 10.71 -7.78 -6.79
C GLN A 77 9.25 -7.95 -6.36
N VAL A 78 8.33 -8.00 -7.31
CA VAL A 78 6.97 -8.47 -7.10
C VAL A 78 6.90 -9.99 -7.27
N GLU A 79 6.06 -10.64 -6.46
CA GLU A 79 5.74 -12.06 -6.57
C GLU A 79 4.24 -12.25 -6.78
N ARG A 80 3.89 -13.03 -7.81
CA ARG A 80 2.50 -13.37 -8.11
C ARG A 80 1.88 -14.16 -6.97
N VAL A 81 0.71 -13.74 -6.52
CA VAL A 81 -0.08 -14.44 -5.51
C VAL A 81 -1.53 -14.65 -5.97
N PRO A 82 -2.27 -15.63 -5.40
CA PRO A 82 -3.72 -15.66 -5.54
C PRO A 82 -4.35 -14.40 -4.91
N ALA A 83 -5.65 -14.19 -5.14
CA ALA A 83 -6.37 -13.03 -4.63
C ALA A 83 -6.27 -12.82 -3.10
N LEU A 84 -6.09 -13.90 -2.33
CA LEU A 84 -5.89 -13.84 -0.89
C LEU A 84 -4.79 -14.83 -0.47
N ILE A 85 -3.88 -14.39 0.39
CA ILE A 85 -2.85 -15.22 1.01
C ILE A 85 -2.92 -15.16 2.54
N PRO A 86 -2.48 -16.21 3.26
CA PRO A 86 -2.33 -16.14 4.71
C PRO A 86 -1.29 -15.08 5.13
N PHE A 87 -1.50 -14.44 6.29
CA PHE A 87 -0.55 -13.46 6.84
C PHE A 87 0.89 -13.99 6.94
N GLN A 88 1.05 -15.26 7.30
CA GLN A 88 2.36 -15.90 7.35
C GLN A 88 3.08 -15.80 6.00
N ARG A 89 2.39 -16.11 4.90
CA ARG A 89 2.95 -16.01 3.55
C ARG A 89 3.25 -14.56 3.17
N PHE A 90 2.36 -13.63 3.53
CA PHE A 90 2.57 -12.20 3.29
C PHE A 90 3.89 -11.71 3.93
N PHE A 91 4.11 -12.01 5.21
CA PHE A 91 5.33 -11.60 5.90
C PHE A 91 6.59 -12.29 5.37
N GLU A 92 6.52 -13.59 5.02
CA GLU A 92 7.64 -14.30 4.37
C GLU A 92 8.09 -13.63 3.07
N LEU A 93 7.12 -13.16 2.28
CA LEU A 93 7.39 -12.47 1.02
C LEU A 93 8.10 -11.14 1.28
N LEU A 94 7.54 -10.27 2.12
CA LEU A 94 8.13 -8.97 2.43
C LEU A 94 9.52 -9.12 3.08
N ALA A 95 9.68 -10.06 4.01
CA ALA A 95 10.97 -10.37 4.64
C ALA A 95 12.03 -10.88 3.65
N SER A 96 11.60 -11.33 2.47
CA SER A 96 12.48 -11.75 1.38
C SER A 96 12.60 -10.69 0.27
N LYS A 97 12.17 -9.44 0.51
CA LYS A 97 12.07 -8.36 -0.48
C LYS A 97 11.20 -8.73 -1.70
N ARG A 98 10.10 -9.44 -1.45
CA ARG A 98 9.11 -9.82 -2.46
C ARG A 98 7.77 -9.20 -2.11
N PHE A 99 7.27 -8.32 -2.96
CA PHE A 99 5.97 -7.68 -2.75
C PHE A 99 4.86 -8.51 -3.42
N PRO A 100 3.86 -9.00 -2.67
CA PRO A 100 2.80 -9.84 -3.23
C PRO A 100 1.92 -9.03 -4.19
N VAL A 101 1.66 -9.57 -5.38
CA VAL A 101 0.75 -8.98 -6.36
C VAL A 101 -0.30 -9.99 -6.78
N ALA A 102 -1.57 -9.69 -6.48
CA ALA A 102 -2.69 -10.48 -6.98
C ALA A 102 -2.92 -10.17 -8.46
N THR A 103 -2.81 -11.19 -9.32
CA THR A 103 -2.81 -11.01 -10.79
C THR A 103 -4.21 -10.98 -11.40
N PHE A 104 -5.13 -10.26 -10.78
CA PHE A 104 -6.45 -9.93 -11.35
C PHE A 104 -6.64 -8.41 -11.32
N ILE A 105 -7.56 -7.89 -12.12
CA ILE A 105 -7.98 -6.48 -12.07
C ILE A 105 -9.48 -6.41 -11.78
N ARG A 106 -9.91 -5.34 -11.10
CA ARG A 106 -11.33 -5.08 -10.82
C ARG A 106 -12.18 -4.99 -12.09
N THR A 107 -13.49 -5.24 -11.99
CA THR A 107 -14.40 -5.07 -13.13
C THR A 107 -14.77 -3.59 -13.36
N PRO A 108 -15.30 -3.23 -14.55
CA PRO A 108 -15.78 -1.88 -14.82
C PRO A 108 -16.79 -1.35 -13.79
N GLU A 109 -17.64 -2.20 -13.24
CA GLU A 109 -18.64 -1.83 -12.22
C GLU A 109 -18.01 -1.47 -10.86
N GLU A 110 -16.78 -1.90 -10.61
CA GLU A 110 -16.02 -1.65 -9.38
C GLU A 110 -14.86 -0.67 -9.59
N LEU A 111 -14.86 0.09 -10.70
CA LEU A 111 -13.82 1.09 -11.01
C LEU A 111 -13.58 2.09 -9.88
N ASP A 112 -14.62 2.46 -9.16
CA ASP A 112 -14.54 3.48 -8.11
C ASP A 112 -14.15 2.93 -6.74
N TYR A 113 -14.35 1.64 -6.50
CA TYR A 113 -14.00 0.98 -5.24
C TYR A 113 -14.06 -0.54 -5.36
N LEU A 114 -12.99 -1.19 -4.91
CA LEU A 114 -12.93 -2.62 -4.67
C LEU A 114 -12.29 -2.84 -3.29
N GLN A 115 -12.90 -3.69 -2.46
CA GLN A 115 -12.38 -4.01 -1.13
C GLN A 115 -11.12 -4.91 -1.20
N GLU A 116 -11.04 -5.78 -2.20
CA GLU A 116 -9.91 -6.68 -2.39
C GLU A 116 -8.78 -5.96 -3.15
N PRO A 117 -7.51 -6.10 -2.74
CA PRO A 117 -6.42 -5.48 -3.48
C PRO A 117 -6.24 -6.21 -4.82
N ASP A 118 -6.30 -5.45 -5.91
CA ASP A 118 -6.10 -5.93 -7.27
C ASP A 118 -4.74 -5.46 -7.81
N ILE A 119 -4.38 -5.92 -9.01
CA ILE A 119 -3.08 -5.61 -9.62
C ILE A 119 -2.84 -4.10 -9.78
N PHE A 120 -3.90 -3.30 -9.96
CA PHE A 120 -3.76 -1.84 -10.05
C PHE A 120 -3.36 -1.26 -8.70
N HIS A 121 -4.05 -1.64 -7.62
CA HIS A 121 -3.66 -1.21 -6.26
C HIS A 121 -2.20 -1.55 -5.96
N GLU A 122 -1.77 -2.77 -6.23
CA GLU A 122 -0.41 -3.21 -5.88
C GLU A 122 0.67 -2.56 -6.75
N ILE A 123 0.50 -2.59 -8.09
CA ILE A 123 1.52 -2.08 -9.00
C ILE A 123 1.51 -0.56 -9.07
N PHE A 124 0.34 0.07 -9.18
CA PHE A 124 0.28 1.52 -9.30
C PHE A 124 0.37 2.22 -7.93
N GLY A 125 -0.25 1.65 -6.89
CA GLY A 125 -0.27 2.25 -5.56
C GLY A 125 1.05 2.09 -4.80
N HIS A 126 1.64 0.89 -4.80
CA HIS A 126 2.76 0.57 -3.90
C HIS A 126 4.13 0.47 -4.60
N CYS A 127 4.19 -0.14 -5.78
CA CYS A 127 5.49 -0.44 -6.42
C CYS A 127 6.36 0.79 -6.73
N PRO A 128 5.85 1.99 -7.09
CA PRO A 128 6.69 3.16 -7.33
C PRO A 128 7.58 3.48 -6.12
N LEU A 129 7.03 3.45 -4.90
CA LEU A 129 7.79 3.74 -3.69
C LEU A 129 8.75 2.63 -3.28
N LEU A 130 8.57 1.39 -3.77
CA LEU A 130 9.58 0.33 -3.59
C LEU A 130 10.89 0.61 -4.37
N THR A 131 10.90 1.57 -5.28
CA THR A 131 12.16 2.08 -5.88
C THR A 131 12.95 2.98 -4.93
N ASN A 132 12.30 3.55 -3.91
CA ASN A 132 12.94 4.41 -2.92
C ASN A 132 13.56 3.57 -1.79
N PRO A 133 14.85 3.76 -1.45
CA PRO A 133 15.54 2.92 -0.47
C PRO A 133 15.00 3.06 0.96
N TRP A 134 14.44 4.22 1.35
CA TRP A 134 13.89 4.42 2.69
C TRP A 134 12.61 3.64 2.89
N PHE A 135 11.68 3.75 1.93
CA PHE A 135 10.42 3.03 1.94
C PHE A 135 10.63 1.51 1.77
N ALA A 136 11.53 1.12 0.87
CA ALA A 136 11.90 -0.26 0.65
C ALA A 136 12.53 -0.93 1.89
N GLU A 137 13.38 -0.22 2.64
CA GLU A 137 13.97 -0.75 3.87
C GLU A 137 12.92 -0.91 4.96
N PHE A 138 12.08 0.09 5.19
CA PHE A 138 11.00 -0.01 6.18
C PHE A 138 10.04 -1.17 5.88
N THR A 139 9.66 -1.35 4.61
CA THR A 139 8.78 -2.46 4.19
C THR A 139 9.45 -3.83 4.40
N HIS A 140 10.77 -3.91 4.23
CA HIS A 140 11.55 -5.13 4.45
C HIS A 140 11.62 -5.46 5.95
N THR A 141 11.99 -4.48 6.78
CA THR A 141 11.99 -4.60 8.25
C THR A 141 10.61 -5.00 8.76
N TYR A 142 9.55 -4.36 8.27
CA TYR A 142 8.17 -4.72 8.60
C TYR A 142 7.86 -6.20 8.33
N GLY A 143 8.27 -6.70 7.15
CA GLY A 143 8.18 -8.11 6.80
C GLY A 143 8.87 -9.03 7.81
N GLN A 144 10.11 -8.71 8.17
CA GLN A 144 10.91 -9.48 9.11
C GLN A 144 10.32 -9.50 10.52
N LEU A 145 9.80 -8.37 10.99
CA LEU A 145 9.16 -8.25 12.30
C LEU A 145 7.88 -9.08 12.35
N GLY A 146 7.00 -8.93 11.36
CA GLY A 146 5.74 -9.67 11.32
C GLY A 146 5.92 -11.18 11.19
N LEU A 147 7.00 -11.63 10.56
CA LEU A 147 7.33 -13.06 10.46
C LEU A 147 7.54 -13.71 11.83
N ASN A 148 8.20 -12.99 12.75
CA ASN A 148 8.53 -13.48 14.09
C ASN A 148 7.49 -13.09 15.16
N ALA A 149 6.53 -12.22 14.82
CA ALA A 149 5.51 -11.73 15.73
C ALA A 149 4.38 -12.75 15.99
N SER A 150 3.85 -12.74 17.21
CA SER A 150 2.61 -13.42 17.58
C SER A 150 1.41 -12.86 16.83
N LYS A 151 0.27 -13.57 16.92
CA LYS A 151 -0.98 -13.13 16.27
C LYS A 151 -1.43 -11.76 16.80
N GLU A 152 -1.29 -11.53 18.11
CA GLU A 152 -1.69 -10.31 18.79
C GLU A 152 -0.79 -9.14 18.41
N GLU A 153 0.53 -9.34 18.38
CA GLU A 153 1.50 -8.34 17.93
C GLU A 153 1.28 -7.95 16.46
N ARG A 154 0.96 -8.92 15.59
CA ARG A 154 0.63 -8.68 14.17
C ARG A 154 -0.55 -7.72 13.99
N VAL A 155 -1.49 -7.65 14.94
CA VAL A 155 -2.61 -6.68 14.88
C VAL A 155 -2.11 -5.24 15.04
N PHE A 156 -1.13 -5.00 15.91
CA PHE A 156 -0.55 -3.68 16.10
C PHE A 156 0.38 -3.30 14.94
N LEU A 157 1.18 -4.26 14.45
CA LEU A 157 1.94 -4.07 13.21
C LEU A 157 1.03 -3.75 12.03
N ALA A 158 -0.13 -4.41 11.89
CA ALA A 158 -1.09 -4.11 10.83
C ALA A 158 -1.62 -2.66 10.91
N ARG A 159 -1.81 -2.11 12.11
CA ARG A 159 -2.18 -0.68 12.27
C ARG A 159 -1.04 0.24 11.84
N LEU A 160 0.19 -0.06 12.22
CA LEU A 160 1.34 0.72 11.77
C LEU A 160 1.42 0.75 10.24
N TYR A 161 1.27 -0.41 9.60
CA TYR A 161 1.26 -0.54 8.13
C TYR A 161 0.09 0.23 7.50
N TRP A 162 -1.11 0.13 8.08
CA TRP A 162 -2.29 0.85 7.62
C TRP A 162 -2.10 2.38 7.66
N MET A 163 -1.59 2.89 8.79
CA MET A 163 -1.37 4.32 9.00
C MET A 163 -0.15 4.88 8.27
N THR A 164 0.65 4.02 7.63
CA THR A 164 1.84 4.41 6.86
C THR A 164 1.72 3.99 5.40
N ILE A 165 2.03 2.73 5.09
CA ILE A 165 2.10 2.19 3.73
C ILE A 165 0.77 2.32 2.98
N GLU A 166 -0.37 2.18 3.66
CA GLU A 166 -1.67 2.25 2.99
C GLU A 166 -2.24 3.68 2.93
N PHE A 167 -2.25 4.41 4.06
CA PHE A 167 -2.93 5.70 4.21
C PHE A 167 -2.03 6.81 4.78
N GLY A 168 -0.74 6.76 4.50
CA GLY A 168 0.21 7.76 4.95
C GLY A 168 0.24 9.03 4.11
N LEU A 169 0.41 10.16 4.80
CA LEU A 169 0.69 11.48 4.22
C LEU A 169 2.08 11.96 4.64
N VAL A 170 2.65 12.88 3.89
CA VAL A 170 3.99 13.44 4.16
C VAL A 170 3.98 14.94 3.94
N ASP A 171 4.54 15.69 4.88
CA ASP A 171 4.78 17.11 4.72
C ASP A 171 6.00 17.34 3.82
N THR A 172 5.91 18.38 3.00
CA THR A 172 7.00 18.81 2.12
C THR A 172 7.10 20.33 2.14
N PRO A 173 8.22 20.92 1.68
CA PRO A 173 8.30 22.38 1.50
C PRO A 173 7.22 22.95 0.56
N ALA A 174 6.64 22.12 -0.32
CA ALA A 174 5.55 22.49 -1.23
C ALA A 174 4.14 22.19 -0.64
N GLY A 175 4.07 21.83 0.64
CA GLY A 175 2.86 21.46 1.36
C GLY A 175 2.65 19.95 1.48
N LEU A 176 1.49 19.58 2.04
CA LEU A 176 1.10 18.20 2.32
C LEU A 176 0.99 17.36 1.03
N ARG A 177 1.51 16.13 1.06
CA ARG A 177 1.51 15.17 -0.07
C ARG A 177 1.15 13.76 0.40
N ILE A 178 0.87 12.88 -0.57
CA ILE A 178 0.44 11.51 -0.37
C ILE A 178 1.59 10.54 -0.68
N TYR A 179 1.80 9.55 0.18
CA TYR A 179 2.65 8.40 -0.12
C TYR A 179 1.95 7.04 0.11
N GLY A 180 0.81 7.00 0.81
CA GLY A 180 0.07 5.77 1.05
C GLY A 180 -0.54 5.17 -0.23
N GLY A 181 -0.25 3.90 -0.52
CA GLY A 181 -0.68 3.23 -1.75
C GLY A 181 -2.20 3.06 -1.88
N GLY A 182 -2.91 2.90 -0.75
CA GLY A 182 -4.37 2.90 -0.70
C GLY A 182 -4.98 4.24 -1.14
N ILE A 183 -4.31 5.35 -0.84
CA ILE A 183 -4.72 6.69 -1.30
C ILE A 183 -4.35 6.87 -2.77
N LEU A 184 -3.11 6.55 -3.15
CA LEU A 184 -2.58 6.74 -4.51
C LEU A 184 -3.34 5.95 -5.58
N SER A 185 -3.92 4.81 -5.21
CA SER A 185 -4.73 3.95 -6.09
C SER A 185 -6.24 4.22 -6.03
N SER A 186 -6.69 5.19 -5.24
CA SER A 186 -8.11 5.52 -5.04
C SER A 186 -8.40 6.99 -5.35
N PRO A 187 -9.27 7.30 -6.33
CA PRO A 187 -9.60 8.70 -6.66
C PRO A 187 -10.31 9.41 -5.51
N LYS A 188 -11.18 8.70 -4.78
CA LYS A 188 -11.92 9.26 -3.64
C LYS A 188 -10.98 9.63 -2.50
N GLU A 189 -10.07 8.72 -2.17
CA GLU A 189 -9.10 8.97 -1.10
C GLU A 189 -8.07 10.04 -1.48
N THR A 190 -7.60 10.06 -2.73
CA THR A 190 -6.69 11.11 -3.23
C THR A 190 -7.26 12.52 -3.02
N LEU A 191 -8.56 12.71 -3.24
CA LEU A 191 -9.21 14.00 -3.04
C LEU A 191 -9.55 14.25 -1.56
N TYR A 192 -10.10 13.26 -0.87
CA TYR A 192 -10.57 13.38 0.50
C TYR A 192 -9.44 13.60 1.51
N SER A 193 -8.36 12.83 1.40
CA SER A 193 -7.20 12.87 2.31
C SER A 193 -6.48 14.22 2.35
N LEU A 194 -6.69 15.10 1.36
CA LEU A 194 -6.15 16.47 1.27
C LEU A 194 -7.21 17.58 1.40
N SER A 195 -8.47 17.23 1.67
CA SER A 195 -9.58 18.19 1.87
C SER A 195 -9.57 18.83 3.29
N ASN A 196 -10.61 19.57 3.67
CA ASN A 196 -10.75 20.05 5.06
C ASN A 196 -11.56 19.10 5.95
N GLU A 197 -11.98 17.94 5.44
CA GLU A 197 -12.88 17.01 6.13
C GLU A 197 -12.19 16.06 7.13
N PRO A 198 -11.10 15.36 6.79
CA PRO A 198 -10.49 14.41 7.73
C PRO A 198 -9.57 15.10 8.73
N GLU A 199 -9.40 14.44 9.88
CA GLU A 199 -8.36 14.82 10.83
C GLU A 199 -6.99 14.41 10.31
N ARG A 200 -5.97 15.22 10.64
CA ARG A 200 -4.56 14.93 10.34
C ARG A 200 -3.74 15.16 11.60
N GLN A 201 -2.85 14.22 11.88
CA GLN A 201 -1.98 14.27 13.04
C GLN A 201 -0.53 14.05 12.61
N SER A 202 0.42 14.73 13.25
CA SER A 202 1.84 14.42 13.07
C SER A 202 2.11 12.95 13.42
N PHE A 203 2.94 12.29 12.63
CA PHE A 203 3.23 10.88 12.81
C PHE A 203 3.92 10.61 14.15
N ASP A 204 3.34 9.69 14.90
CA ASP A 204 3.94 9.04 16.07
C ASP A 204 3.61 7.54 15.98
N ALA A 205 4.62 6.68 16.10
CA ALA A 205 4.44 5.25 15.90
C ALA A 205 3.56 4.61 16.99
N MET A 206 3.63 5.11 18.23
CA MET A 206 2.81 4.61 19.34
C MET A 206 1.33 4.95 19.11
N GLU A 207 1.05 6.20 18.77
CA GLU A 207 -0.31 6.67 18.48
C GLU A 207 -0.89 5.95 17.24
N ALA A 208 -0.09 5.76 16.19
CA ALA A 208 -0.50 5.03 15.00
C ALA A 208 -0.87 3.57 15.32
N MET A 209 -0.05 2.88 16.13
CA MET A 209 -0.30 1.48 16.52
C MET A 209 -1.48 1.31 17.49
N ARG A 210 -1.89 2.36 18.19
CA ARG A 210 -3.01 2.32 19.13
C ARG A 210 -4.32 2.82 18.51
N THR A 211 -4.27 3.40 17.31
CA THR A 211 -5.44 3.95 16.62
C THR A 211 -6.27 2.85 15.92
N PRO A 212 -7.56 2.66 16.27
CA PRO A 212 -8.44 1.78 15.52
C PRO A 212 -8.68 2.29 14.09
N TYR A 213 -8.84 1.37 13.12
CA TYR A 213 -9.18 1.70 11.73
C TYR A 213 -10.30 0.79 11.19
N ARG A 214 -10.89 1.21 10.07
CA ARG A 214 -11.85 0.42 9.28
C ARG A 214 -11.47 0.47 7.82
N ILE A 215 -11.57 -0.68 7.16
CA ILE A 215 -11.19 -0.87 5.76
C ILE A 215 -12.28 -0.51 4.75
N ASP A 216 -13.50 -0.23 5.23
CA ASP A 216 -14.71 -0.06 4.42
C ASP A 216 -15.28 1.37 4.48
N ILE A 217 -14.49 2.33 4.93
CA ILE A 217 -14.83 3.76 5.03
C ILE A 217 -13.65 4.62 4.54
N LEU A 218 -13.90 5.87 4.18
CA LEU A 218 -12.84 6.87 4.04
C LEU A 218 -12.19 7.12 5.41
N GLN A 219 -10.87 7.26 5.47
CA GLN A 219 -10.19 7.29 6.76
C GLN A 219 -10.47 8.59 7.51
N PRO A 220 -11.01 8.54 8.75
CA PRO A 220 -11.31 9.76 9.51
C PRO A 220 -10.03 10.45 10.03
N LEU A 221 -8.90 9.75 10.04
CA LEU A 221 -7.61 10.23 10.52
C LEU A 221 -6.48 9.75 9.62
N TYR A 222 -5.57 10.66 9.27
CA TYR A 222 -4.30 10.37 8.59
C TYR A 222 -3.13 10.79 9.48
N PHE A 223 -2.04 10.03 9.41
CA PHE A 223 -0.77 10.44 10.01
C PHE A 223 0.15 11.04 8.96
N VAL A 224 0.79 12.16 9.34
CA VAL A 224 1.64 12.98 8.48
C VAL A 224 3.09 12.83 8.92
N LEU A 225 3.92 12.22 8.08
CA LEU A 225 5.37 12.19 8.27
C LEU A 225 5.96 13.59 8.03
N PRO A 226 6.97 14.01 8.81
CA PRO A 226 7.68 15.26 8.53
C PRO A 226 8.51 15.21 7.24
N GLU A 227 8.99 14.01 6.88
CA GLU A 227 9.66 13.67 5.63
C GLU A 227 9.61 12.15 5.41
N LEU A 228 9.75 11.67 4.18
CA LEU A 228 9.63 10.23 3.90
C LEU A 228 10.74 9.41 4.59
N LYS A 229 11.92 10.00 4.80
CA LYS A 229 13.05 9.37 5.52
C LYS A 229 12.68 8.92 6.94
N GLN A 230 11.65 9.51 7.55
CA GLN A 230 11.16 9.09 8.87
C GLN A 230 10.79 7.59 8.91
N LEU A 231 10.37 6.98 7.79
CA LEU A 231 10.13 5.52 7.72
C LEU A 231 11.43 4.72 7.89
N PHE A 232 12.51 5.16 7.25
CA PHE A 232 13.83 4.54 7.39
C PHE A 232 14.32 4.66 8.84
N ASP A 233 14.17 5.84 9.44
CA ASP A 233 14.60 6.09 10.81
C ASP A 233 13.79 5.27 11.83
N LEU A 234 12.49 5.04 11.55
CA LEU A 234 11.66 4.13 12.33
C LEU A 234 12.12 2.68 12.20
N ALA A 235 12.54 2.24 11.00
CA ALA A 235 13.04 0.89 10.76
C ALA A 235 14.31 0.57 11.56
N GLN A 236 15.07 1.59 11.98
CA GLN A 236 16.27 1.44 12.82
C GLN A 236 15.95 1.39 14.33
N GLN A 237 14.69 1.55 14.74
CA GLN A 237 14.26 1.55 16.13
C GLN A 237 13.69 0.19 16.56
N ASP A 238 13.55 -0.02 17.87
CA ASP A 238 12.90 -1.22 18.41
C ASP A 238 11.37 -1.13 18.33
N ILE A 239 10.85 -1.33 17.11
CA ILE A 239 9.40 -1.34 16.83
C ILE A 239 8.69 -2.40 17.68
N MET A 240 9.32 -3.54 17.99
CA MET A 240 8.67 -4.59 18.78
C MET A 240 8.55 -4.23 20.25
N ALA A 241 9.49 -3.47 20.82
CA ALA A 241 9.30 -2.87 22.14
C ALA A 241 8.11 -1.90 22.13
N MET A 242 7.98 -1.07 21.09
CA MET A 242 6.83 -0.17 20.95
C MET A 242 5.51 -0.93 20.79
N VAL A 243 5.48 -2.03 20.04
CA VAL A 243 4.29 -2.90 19.90
C VAL A 243 3.87 -3.43 21.27
N ARG A 244 4.80 -3.95 22.07
CA ARG A 244 4.51 -4.48 23.41
C ARG A 244 3.97 -3.40 24.36
N GLU A 245 4.53 -2.20 24.28
CA GLU A 245 4.05 -1.05 25.04
C GLU A 245 2.65 -0.60 24.58
N ALA A 246 2.41 -0.52 23.27
CA ALA A 246 1.08 -0.22 22.72
C ALA A 246 0.02 -1.24 23.15
N MET A 247 0.39 -2.52 23.21
CA MET A 247 -0.46 -3.59 23.75
C MET A 247 -0.78 -3.37 25.23
N HIS A 248 0.20 -2.96 26.03
CA HIS A 248 0.01 -2.66 27.45
C HIS A 248 -0.92 -1.46 27.68
N LEU A 249 -0.74 -0.40 26.90
CA LEU A 249 -1.52 0.84 27.00
C LEU A 249 -2.93 0.74 26.39
N GLY A 250 -3.19 -0.29 25.59
CA GLY A 250 -4.48 -0.49 24.92
C GLY A 250 -4.78 0.49 23.79
N LEU A 251 -5.89 0.26 23.10
CA LEU A 251 -6.32 1.07 21.95
C LEU A 251 -6.98 2.38 22.37
N HIS A 252 -6.86 3.39 21.51
CA HIS A 252 -7.67 4.60 21.61
C HIS A 252 -9.14 4.31 21.28
N GLN A 253 -10.01 5.27 21.60
CA GLN A 253 -11.40 5.24 21.15
C GLN A 253 -11.46 5.38 19.62
N PRO A 254 -12.30 4.59 18.92
CA PRO A 254 -12.49 4.75 17.48
C PRO A 254 -13.05 6.12 17.12
N LYS A 255 -12.52 6.73 16.04
CA LYS A 255 -13.04 7.99 15.47
C LYS A 255 -14.17 7.77 14.43
N PHE A 256 -14.76 6.58 14.42
CA PHE A 256 -15.82 6.19 13.50
C PHE A 256 -16.93 5.45 14.25
N PRO A 257 -18.18 5.52 13.76
CA PRO A 257 -19.28 4.78 14.37
C PRO A 257 -19.04 3.27 14.26
N PRO A 258 -19.59 2.48 15.20
CA PRO A 258 -19.63 1.02 15.09
C PRO A 258 -20.26 0.61 13.75
N LYS A 259 -19.88 -0.58 13.26
CA LYS A 259 -20.53 -1.13 12.07
C LYS A 259 -22.02 -1.29 12.36
N ALA A 260 -22.87 -0.75 11.49
CA ALA A 260 -24.31 -0.98 11.57
C ALA A 260 -24.57 -2.49 11.52
N ALA A 261 -25.41 -2.99 12.44
CA ALA A 261 -25.74 -4.40 12.58
C ALA A 261 -26.47 -4.94 11.35
#